data_AF-A0A6G8BZ64-F1
#
_entry.id   AF-A0A6G8BZ64-F1
#
_cell.length_a   1.000
_cell.length_b   1.000
_cell.length_c   1.000
_cell.angle_alpha   90.00
_cell.angle_beta   90.00
_cell.angle_gamma   90.00
#
_symmetry.space_group_name_H-M   'P 1'
#
loop_
_entity.id
_entity.type
_entity.pdbx_description
1 polymer ?
#
loop_
_entity_poly.entity_id
_entity_poly.type
_entity_poly.pdbx_seq_one_letter_code
_entity_poly.pdbx_strand_id
1 'polypeptide(L)'
;MSDTNNQATQVVDNLLLEARSLDVAELGHFADTYDGVVDSPCVNVCRMTADRSHCQGCFRTIEEIRQWSKADAATRRTIWFAALARAGIEQPKAIA
;
A
#
# COMPACT_ATOMS: atom_id res chain seq x y z
N MET A 1 15.93 7.48 25.42
CA MET A 1 15.43 6.11 25.67
C MET A 1 14.05 5.98 25.06
N SER A 2 13.95 5.92 23.73
CA SER A 2 12.65 5.83 23.04
C SER A 2 12.89 5.80 21.53
N ASP A 3 13.28 4.66 20.93
CA ASP A 3 13.26 4.53 19.46
C ASP A 3 13.20 3.08 18.95
N THR A 4 13.53 2.08 19.77
CA THR A 4 13.47 0.66 19.35
C THR A 4 12.06 0.16 19.08
N ASN A 5 11.04 0.71 19.75
CA ASN A 5 9.65 0.24 19.60
C ASN A 5 8.99 0.73 18.30
N ASN A 6 9.39 1.90 17.79
CA ASN A 6 8.88 2.42 16.52
C ASN A 6 9.52 1.73 15.32
N GLN A 7 10.83 1.41 15.41
CA GLN A 7 11.54 0.66 14.36
C GLN A 7 11.01 -0.77 14.20
N ALA A 8 10.75 -1.49 15.30
CA ALA A 8 10.17 -2.84 15.23
C ALA A 8 8.75 -2.84 14.65
N THR A 9 7.94 -1.83 14.97
CA THR A 9 6.57 -1.68 14.43
C THR A 9 6.60 -1.40 12.92
N GLN A 10 7.49 -0.52 12.47
CA GLN A 10 7.66 -0.21 11.05
C GLN A 10 8.07 -1.42 10.21
N VAL A 11 8.91 -2.30 10.74
CA VAL A 11 9.33 -3.54 10.04
C VAL A 11 8.17 -4.53 9.88
N VAL A 12 7.33 -4.69 10.91
CA VAL A 12 6.16 -5.58 10.84
C VAL A 12 5.12 -5.05 9.86
N ASP A 13 4.87 -3.74 9.88
CA ASP A 13 3.94 -3.09 8.95
C ASP A 13 4.41 -3.24 7.49
N ASN A 14 5.72 -3.14 7.23
CA ASN A 14 6.29 -3.38 5.90
C ASN A 14 6.07 -4.82 5.42
N LEU A 15 6.27 -5.82 6.28
CA LEU A 15 6.06 -7.24 5.93
C LEU A 15 4.59 -7.53 5.55
N LEU A 16 3.65 -6.93 6.28
CA LEU A 16 2.22 -7.07 5.97
C LEU A 16 1.86 -6.42 4.64
N LEU A 17 2.43 -5.25 4.33
CA LEU A 17 2.21 -4.58 3.06
C LEU A 17 2.81 -5.37 1.89
N GLU A 18 4.01 -5.94 2.07
CA GLU A 18 4.66 -6.80 1.08
C GLU A 18 3.79 -8.04 0.79
N ALA A 19 3.39 -8.78 1.81
CA ALA A 19 2.50 -9.94 1.64
C ALA A 19 1.21 -9.56 0.90
N ARG A 20 0.56 -8.45 1.29
CA ARG A 20 -0.64 -7.97 0.61
C ARG A 20 -0.38 -7.61 -0.85
N SER A 21 0.79 -7.08 -1.17
CA SER A 21 1.16 -6.77 -2.56
C SER A 21 1.30 -8.02 -3.41
N LEU A 22 1.84 -9.11 -2.84
CA LEU A 22 1.97 -10.39 -3.52
C LEU A 22 0.60 -11.02 -3.79
N ASP A 23 -0.30 -11.03 -2.80
CA ASP A 23 -1.66 -11.55 -2.97
C ASP A 23 -2.40 -10.82 -4.12
N VAL A 24 -2.30 -9.49 -4.13
CA VAL A 24 -2.95 -8.65 -5.16
C VAL A 24 -2.33 -8.87 -6.55
N ALA A 25 -1.02 -9.13 -6.60
CA ALA A 25 -0.32 -9.48 -7.84
C ALA A 25 -0.76 -10.86 -8.37
N GLU A 26 -0.91 -11.86 -7.49
CA GLU A 26 -1.37 -13.20 -7.85
C GLU A 26 -2.81 -13.17 -8.41
N LEU A 27 -3.66 -12.28 -7.89
CA LEU A 27 -4.99 -12.02 -8.42
C LEU A 27 -5.00 -11.29 -9.78
N GLY A 28 -3.84 -10.87 -10.29
CA GLY A 28 -3.71 -10.15 -11.56
C GLY A 28 -4.19 -8.70 -11.52
N HIS A 29 -4.48 -8.14 -10.33
CA HIS A 29 -5.04 -6.79 -10.20
C HIS A 29 -4.04 -5.67 -10.59
N PHE A 30 -2.75 -5.99 -10.74
CA PHE A 30 -1.74 -5.06 -11.27
C PHE A 30 -1.62 -5.07 -12.80
N ALA A 31 -2.25 -6.01 -13.49
CA ALA A 31 -2.28 -6.01 -14.95
C ALA A 31 -3.06 -4.79 -15.48
N ASP A 32 -2.63 -4.25 -16.61
CA ASP A 32 -3.32 -3.15 -17.30
C ASP A 32 -4.65 -3.60 -17.92
N THR A 33 -4.78 -4.89 -18.23
CA THR A 33 -5.98 -5.57 -18.73
C THR A 33 -7.06 -5.79 -17.68
N TYR A 34 -6.75 -5.65 -16.38
CA TYR A 34 -7.74 -5.78 -15.31
C TYR A 34 -8.49 -4.45 -15.09
N ASP A 35 -9.78 -4.44 -15.40
CA ASP A 35 -10.69 -3.29 -15.30
C ASP A 35 -11.59 -3.32 -14.05
N GLY A 36 -11.47 -4.37 -13.23
CA GLY A 36 -12.23 -4.57 -12.01
C GLY A 36 -11.76 -3.74 -10.81
N VAL A 37 -12.32 -4.06 -9.65
CA VAL A 37 -11.99 -3.42 -8.36
C VAL A 37 -10.64 -3.95 -7.88
N VAL A 38 -9.58 -3.18 -8.08
CA VAL A 38 -8.27 -3.47 -7.47
C VAL A 38 -8.40 -3.41 -5.95
N ASP A 39 -7.96 -4.48 -5.28
CA ASP A 39 -7.96 -4.60 -3.83
C ASP A 39 -7.07 -3.57 -3.15
N SER A 40 -7.41 -3.14 -1.94
CA SER A 40 -6.69 -2.05 -1.27
C SER A 40 -5.37 -2.50 -0.64
N PRO A 41 -4.35 -1.62 -0.53
CA PRO A 41 -3.13 -1.88 0.23
C PRO A 41 -3.34 -1.85 1.75
N CYS A 42 -4.58 -1.77 2.23
CA CYS A 42 -4.87 -1.69 3.65
C CYS A 42 -4.55 -3.00 4.37
N VAL A 43 -3.69 -2.93 5.38
CA VAL A 43 -3.33 -4.05 6.29
C VAL A 43 -4.02 -3.93 7.65
N ASN A 44 -5.10 -3.15 7.74
CA ASN A 44 -5.85 -2.86 8.97
C ASN A 44 -5.06 -2.18 10.10
N VAL A 45 -3.89 -1.62 9.77
CA VAL A 45 -3.15 -0.69 10.63
C VAL A 45 -3.44 0.73 10.15
N CYS A 46 -4.29 1.44 10.89
CA CYS A 46 -4.65 2.83 10.58
C CYS A 46 -4.01 3.77 11.60
N ARG A 47 -2.77 4.19 11.31
CA ARG A 47 -2.03 5.15 12.11
C ARG A 47 -1.27 6.07 11.17
N MET A 48 -1.51 7.38 11.25
CA MET A 48 -0.74 8.34 10.46
C MET A 48 0.65 8.55 11.07
N THR A 49 1.65 8.83 10.25
CA THR A 49 2.92 9.42 10.69
C THR A 49 2.68 10.70 11.48
N ALA A 50 3.64 11.10 12.31
CA ALA A 50 3.51 12.29 13.15
C ALA A 50 3.31 13.58 12.32
N ASP A 51 3.94 13.65 11.15
CA ASP A 51 3.81 14.74 10.18
C ASP A 51 2.57 14.62 9.26
N ARG A 52 1.77 13.56 9.43
CA ARG A 52 0.59 13.22 8.61
C ARG A 52 0.86 13.02 7.12
N SER A 53 2.12 12.79 6.73
CA SER A 53 2.47 12.55 5.32
C SER A 53 1.85 11.26 4.78
N HIS A 54 1.78 10.18 5.57
CA HIS A 54 1.19 8.90 5.16
C HIS A 54 0.74 8.02 6.33
N CYS A 55 -0.05 7.00 6.03
CA CYS A 55 -0.40 5.93 6.97
C CYS A 55 0.79 4.97 7.15
N GLN A 56 1.17 4.65 8.39
CA GLN A 56 2.31 3.78 8.73
C GLN A 56 2.13 2.33 8.27
N GLY A 57 0.88 1.85 8.13
CA GLY A 57 0.59 0.48 7.69
C GLY A 57 0.52 0.32 6.18
N CYS A 58 -0.33 1.12 5.52
CA CYS A 58 -0.57 0.99 4.06
C CYS A 58 0.17 2.03 3.21
N PHE A 59 0.92 2.93 3.84
CA PHE A 59 1.70 3.98 3.20
C PHE A 59 0.93 4.93 2.30
N ARG A 60 -0.41 4.90 2.32
CA ARG A 60 -1.24 5.86 1.59
C ARG A 60 -1.30 7.20 2.29
N THR A 61 -1.40 8.27 1.51
CA THR A 61 -1.71 9.62 2.01
C THR A 61 -3.19 9.74 2.39
N ILE A 62 -3.57 10.80 3.09
CA ILE A 62 -4.99 11.06 3.45
C ILE A 62 -5.84 11.24 2.18
N GLU A 63 -5.34 11.96 1.19
CA GLU A 63 -6.00 12.17 -0.10
C GLU A 63 -6.24 10.85 -0.82
N GLU A 64 -5.24 9.97 -0.86
CA GLU A 64 -5.35 8.64 -1.47
C GLU A 64 -6.37 7.76 -0.73
N ILE A 65 -6.43 7.84 0.61
CA ILE A 65 -7.43 7.14 1.42
C ILE A 65 -8.84 7.65 1.11
N ARG A 66 -9.03 8.98 1.02
CA ARG A 66 -10.33 9.62 0.75
C ARG A 66 -10.87 9.30 -0.64
N GLN A 67 -10.01 9.29 -1.65
CA GLN A 67 -10.44 9.06 -3.04
C GLN A 67 -10.65 7.58 -3.39
N TRP A 68 -10.15 6.65 -2.56
CA TRP A 68 -10.08 5.22 -2.89
C TRP A 68 -11.39 4.61 -3.40
N SER A 69 -12.52 4.86 -2.72
CA SER A 69 -13.81 4.27 -3.09
C SER A 69 -14.34 4.73 -4.45
N LYS A 70 -13.82 5.84 -4.97
CA LYS A 70 -14.20 6.44 -6.25
C LYS A 70 -13.15 6.25 -7.35
N ALA A 71 -11.97 5.74 -7.00
CA ALA A 71 -10.87 5.52 -7.93
C ALA A 71 -11.16 4.34 -8.85
N ASP A 72 -10.81 4.49 -10.13
CA ASP A 72 -10.81 3.42 -11.13
C ASP A 72 -9.60 2.48 -10.97
N ALA A 73 -9.57 1.38 -11.73
CA ALA A 73 -8.50 0.38 -11.64
C ALA A 73 -7.10 1.00 -11.87
N ALA A 74 -6.97 1.89 -12.86
CA ALA A 74 -5.71 2.55 -13.19
C ALA A 74 -5.20 3.47 -12.05
N THR A 75 -6.11 4.25 -11.46
CA THR A 75 -5.80 5.13 -10.32
C THR A 75 -5.43 4.30 -9.10
N ARG A 76 -6.14 3.19 -8.84
CA ARG A 76 -5.82 2.30 -7.71
C ARG A 76 -4.45 1.63 -7.86
N ARG A 77 -4.07 1.22 -9.07
CA ARG A 77 -2.71 0.73 -9.39
C ARG A 77 -1.66 1.81 -9.13
N THR A 78 -1.92 3.04 -9.57
CA THR A 78 -1.04 4.19 -9.28
C THR A 78 -0.85 4.42 -7.78
N ILE A 79 -1.92 4.39 -6.99
CA ILE A 79 -1.86 4.53 -5.52
C ILE A 79 -1.04 3.40 -4.89
N TRP A 80 -1.22 2.16 -5.36
CA TRP A 80 -0.43 1.01 -4.91
C TRP A 80 1.07 1.20 -5.13
N PHE A 81 1.48 1.58 -6.34
CA PHE A 81 2.88 1.78 -6.66
C PHE A 81 3.50 2.95 -5.88
N ALA A 82 2.74 4.02 -5.65
CA ALA A 82 3.17 5.13 -4.81
C ALA A 82 3.34 4.69 -3.34
N ALA A 83 2.45 3.86 -2.81
CA ALA A 83 2.54 3.31 -1.46
C ALA A 83 3.77 2.40 -1.29
N LEU A 84 4.00 1.47 -2.23
CA LEU A 84 5.18 0.58 -2.22
C LEU A 84 6.49 1.38 -2.31
N ALA A 85 6.55 2.38 -3.19
CA ALA A 85 7.71 3.25 -3.30
C ALA A 85 8.01 4.01 -1.99
N ARG A 86 6.98 4.52 -1.30
CA ARG A 86 7.15 5.16 0.02
C ARG A 86 7.59 4.16 1.11
N ALA A 87 7.15 2.91 1.01
CA ALA A 87 7.55 1.83 1.92
C ALA A 87 8.95 1.26 1.61
N GLY A 88 9.55 1.61 0.47
CA GLY A 88 10.81 1.01 0.01
C GLY A 88 10.66 -0.46 -0.42
N ILE A 89 9.45 -0.90 -0.77
CA ILE A 89 9.15 -2.26 -1.23
C ILE A 89 9.18 -2.27 -2.76
N GLU A 90 9.87 -3.25 -3.34
CA GLU A 90 9.91 -3.42 -4.79
C GLU A 90 8.52 -3.79 -5.32
N GLN A 91 8.15 -3.20 -6.45
CA GLN A 91 6.86 -3.46 -7.07
C GLN A 91 6.80 -4.91 -7.56
N PRO A 92 5.76 -5.68 -7.21
CA PRO A 92 5.54 -6.98 -7.81
C PRO A 92 5.44 -6.79 -9.32
N LYS A 93 6.34 -7.43 -10.04
CA LYS A 93 6.32 -7.37 -11.50
C LYS A 93 4.98 -7.94 -11.95
N ALA A 94 4.18 -7.15 -12.67
CA ALA A 94 2.95 -7.64 -13.27
C ALA A 94 3.31 -8.87 -14.11
N ILE A 95 2.74 -10.03 -13.74
CA ILE A 95 2.86 -11.23 -14.55
C ILE A 95 1.96 -10.96 -15.76
N ALA A 96 2.61 -10.74 -16.91
CA ALA A 96 1.95 -10.54 -18.19
C ALA A 96 1.21 -11.79 -18.65
#